data_AF-A0A0C3DU03-F1
#
_entry.id   AF-A0A0C3DU03-F1
#
_cell.length_a   1.000
_cell.length_b   1.000
_cell.length_c   1.000
_cell.angle_alpha   90.00
_cell.angle_beta   90.00
_cell.angle_gamma   90.00
#
_symmetry.space_group_name_H-M   'P 1'
#
loop_
_entity.id
_entity.type
_entity.pdbx_description
1 polymer ?
#
loop_
_entity_poly.entity_id
_entity_poly.type
_entity_poly.pdbx_seq_one_letter_code
_entity_poly.pdbx_strand_id
1 'polypeptide(L)'
;CYLNYIPMDILKETNIVTWWAAHSNEYLTLACIAMDVCTIPATSVPYEHLFSADKFEQLQMLKHTWHDNVVDTTRLNSSTTEEEYLDGFQKLLKRDVKLVEWDSANETVIL
;
A
#
# COMPACT_ATOMS: atom_id res chain seq x y z
N CYS A 1 -1.62 -5.97 29.28
CA CYS A 1 -1.08 -5.54 27.98
C CYS A 1 -0.63 -6.75 27.19
N TYR A 2 -1.10 -6.92 25.96
CA TYR A 2 -0.72 -8.01 25.06
C TYR A 2 0.80 -8.20 24.96
N LEU A 3 1.57 -7.10 24.85
CA LEU A 3 3.03 -7.14 24.73
C LEU A 3 3.77 -7.68 25.97
N ASN A 4 3.10 -7.76 27.12
CA ASN A 4 3.71 -8.23 28.38
C ASN A 4 3.30 -9.66 28.72
N TYR A 5 2.51 -10.31 27.86
CA TYR A 5 1.98 -11.65 28.12
C TYR A 5 2.18 -12.52 26.87
N ILE A 6 2.94 -13.59 27.03
CA ILE A 6 3.05 -14.64 26.02
C ILE A 6 2.05 -15.73 26.42
N PRO A 7 0.93 -15.90 25.70
CA PRO A 7 -0.02 -16.96 25.98
C PRO A 7 0.66 -18.34 25.84
N MET A 8 0.70 -19.11 26.94
CA MET A 8 1.27 -20.47 26.96
C MET A 8 0.38 -21.50 26.25
N ASP A 9 -0.88 -21.17 25.99
CA ASP A 9 -1.91 -22.02 25.38
C ASP A 9 -1.86 -22.05 23.85
N ILE A 10 -1.00 -21.22 23.22
CA ILE A 10 -0.84 -21.24 21.77
C ILE A 10 0.15 -22.33 21.35
N LEU A 11 -0.38 -23.40 20.77
CA LEU A 11 0.39 -24.44 20.10
C LEU A 11 0.64 -24.06 18.63
N LYS A 12 1.63 -24.70 18.00
CA LYS A 12 1.95 -24.50 16.58
C LYS A 12 0.76 -24.72 15.64
N GLU A 13 -0.14 -25.61 16.03
CA GLU A 13 -1.31 -26.02 15.24
C GLU A 13 -2.55 -25.16 15.55
N THR A 14 -2.44 -24.24 16.50
CA THR A 14 -3.56 -23.35 16.85
C THR A 14 -3.90 -22.46 15.66
N ASN A 15 -5.17 -22.49 15.26
CA ASN A 15 -5.67 -21.55 14.27
C ASN A 15 -5.73 -20.15 14.89
N ILE A 16 -4.76 -19.31 14.52
CA ILE A 16 -4.58 -17.97 15.09
C ILE A 16 -5.80 -17.06 14.88
N VAL A 17 -6.55 -17.24 13.78
CA VAL A 17 -7.76 -16.45 13.50
C VAL A 17 -8.86 -16.82 14.50
N THR A 18 -9.05 -18.12 14.77
CA THR A 18 -10.04 -18.56 15.77
C THR A 18 -9.66 -18.14 17.19
N TRP A 19 -8.36 -18.10 17.49
CA TRP A 19 -7.86 -17.63 18.78
C TRP A 19 -8.16 -16.13 18.98
N TRP A 20 -7.88 -15.28 17.98
CA TRP A 20 -8.21 -13.85 18.04
C TRP A 20 -9.72 -13.58 18.10
N ALA A 21 -10.53 -14.38 17.42
CA ALA A 21 -11.99 -14.27 17.49
C ALA A 21 -12.50 -14.54 18.93
N ALA A 22 -11.96 -15.57 19.60
CA ALA A 22 -12.32 -15.89 20.98
C ALA A 22 -11.89 -14.79 21.98
N HIS A 23 -10.77 -14.13 21.74
CA HIS A 23 -10.23 -13.07 22.61
C HIS A 23 -10.61 -11.65 22.14
N SER A 24 -11.56 -11.52 21.23
CA SER A 24 -11.99 -10.22 20.67
C SER A 24 -12.52 -9.25 21.73
N ASN A 25 -13.19 -9.77 22.76
CA ASN A 25 -13.70 -8.96 23.87
C ASN A 25 -12.60 -8.45 24.80
N GLU A 26 -11.47 -9.17 24.90
CA GLU A 26 -10.33 -8.77 25.73
C GLU A 26 -9.44 -7.75 25.03
N TYR A 27 -9.38 -7.82 23.71
CA TYR A 27 -8.48 -7.03 22.88
C TYR A 27 -9.21 -6.34 21.72
N LEU A 28 -10.30 -5.61 21.99
CA LEU A 28 -11.19 -5.00 20.99
C LEU A 28 -10.52 -4.57 19.68
N THR A 29 -9.76 -3.47 19.68
CA THR A 29 -9.13 -2.92 18.47
C THR A 29 -8.01 -3.81 17.94
N LEU A 30 -7.24 -4.43 18.84
CA LEU A 30 -6.09 -5.25 18.47
C LEU A 30 -6.50 -6.55 17.79
N ALA A 31 -7.59 -7.17 18.25
CA ALA A 31 -8.17 -8.37 17.67
C ALA A 31 -8.73 -8.09 16.27
N CYS A 32 -9.37 -6.94 16.04
CA CYS A 32 -9.78 -6.53 14.70
C CYS A 32 -8.57 -6.45 13.75
N ILE A 33 -7.52 -5.69 14.14
CA ILE A 33 -6.30 -5.56 13.32
C ILE A 33 -5.65 -6.93 13.08
N ALA A 34 -5.55 -7.76 14.11
CA ALA A 34 -4.92 -9.05 14.00
C ALA A 34 -5.70 -10.02 13.09
N MET A 35 -7.03 -10.03 13.16
CA MET A 35 -7.86 -10.83 12.24
C MET A 35 -7.75 -10.32 10.79
N ASP A 36 -7.71 -9.01 10.59
CA ASP A 36 -7.56 -8.41 9.25
C ASP A 36 -6.20 -8.79 8.64
N VAL A 37 -5.13 -8.80 9.42
CA VAL A 37 -3.78 -9.14 8.94
C VAL A 37 -3.60 -10.65 8.78
N CYS A 38 -4.02 -11.46 9.76
CA CYS A 38 -3.78 -12.91 9.77
C CYS A 38 -4.58 -13.66 8.70
N THR A 39 -5.65 -13.07 8.16
CA THR A 39 -6.43 -13.68 7.09
C THR A 39 -5.82 -13.42 5.70
N ILE A 40 -4.86 -12.51 5.59
CA ILE A 40 -4.13 -12.24 4.35
C ILE A 40 -3.19 -13.43 4.08
N PRO A 41 -3.35 -14.13 2.95
CA PRO A 41 -2.41 -15.17 2.56
C PRO A 41 -1.01 -14.59 2.38
N ALA A 42 0.01 -15.27 2.91
CA ALA A 42 1.40 -14.90 2.67
C ALA A 42 1.86 -15.16 1.22
N THR A 43 1.06 -15.89 0.45
CA THR A 43 1.35 -16.23 -0.95
C THR A 43 0.65 -15.24 -1.89
N SER A 44 1.35 -14.77 -2.92
CA SER A 44 0.77 -14.00 -4.02
C SER A 44 -0.18 -14.83 -4.89
N VAL A 45 -0.28 -16.14 -4.63
CA VAL A 45 -1.12 -17.07 -5.36
C VAL A 45 -2.00 -17.84 -4.37
N PRO A 46 -3.09 -17.23 -3.87
CA PRO A 46 -4.09 -17.96 -3.09
C PRO A 46 -4.87 -18.96 -3.95
N TYR A 47 -4.70 -18.91 -5.28
CA TYR A 47 -5.64 -19.43 -6.25
C TYR A 47 -5.08 -20.51 -7.17
N GLU A 48 -3.88 -21.04 -6.95
CA GLU A 48 -3.36 -22.16 -7.76
C GLU A 48 -4.30 -23.37 -7.77
N HIS A 49 -5.10 -23.55 -6.71
CA HIS A 49 -6.15 -24.56 -6.66
C HIS A 49 -7.50 -24.11 -7.28
N LEU A 50 -7.79 -22.80 -7.31
CA LEU A 50 -9.05 -22.27 -7.86
C LEU A 50 -9.01 -22.11 -9.38
N PHE A 51 -7.82 -21.89 -9.92
CA PHE A 51 -7.56 -22.13 -11.33
C PHE A 51 -7.36 -23.64 -11.49
N SER A 52 -8.42 -24.36 -11.86
CA SER A 52 -8.24 -25.70 -12.44
C SER A 52 -7.13 -25.63 -13.49
N ALA A 53 -6.30 -26.66 -13.60
CA ALA A 53 -5.13 -26.68 -14.48
C ALA A 53 -5.46 -26.12 -15.89
N ASP A 54 -6.63 -26.44 -16.41
CA ASP A 54 -7.17 -25.98 -17.70
C ASP A 54 -7.30 -24.44 -17.81
N LYS A 55 -7.73 -23.75 -16.75
CA LYS A 55 -7.85 -22.29 -16.76
C LYS A 55 -6.48 -21.63 -16.69
N PHE A 56 -5.54 -22.22 -15.97
CA PHE A 56 -4.16 -21.74 -15.94
C PHE A 56 -3.48 -21.92 -17.30
N GLU A 57 -3.69 -23.04 -17.97
CA GLU A 57 -3.19 -23.29 -19.32
C GLU A 57 -3.75 -22.28 -20.33
N GLN A 58 -5.07 -22.00 -20.29
CA GLN A 58 -5.69 -20.97 -21.12
C GLN A 58 -5.08 -19.58 -20.85
N LEU A 59 -4.81 -19.25 -19.59
CA LEU A 59 -4.15 -17.98 -19.23
C LEU A 59 -2.70 -17.93 -19.73
N GLN A 60 -1.95 -19.04 -19.70
CA GLN A 60 -0.60 -19.08 -20.27
C GLN A 60 -0.61 -18.95 -21.79
N MET A 61 -1.56 -19.59 -22.48
CA MET A 61 -1.74 -19.41 -23.94
C MET A 61 -2.07 -17.96 -24.28
N LEU A 62 -3.03 -17.35 -23.57
CA LEU A 62 -3.40 -15.95 -23.76
C LEU A 62 -2.20 -15.03 -23.51
N LYS A 63 -1.47 -15.25 -22.41
CA LYS A 63 -0.24 -14.51 -22.11
C LYS A 63 0.75 -14.63 -23.26
N HIS A 64 1.05 -15.83 -23.76
CA HIS A 64 2.01 -16.03 -24.83
C HIS A 64 1.60 -15.34 -26.13
N THR A 65 0.32 -15.43 -26.52
CA THR A 65 -0.19 -14.79 -27.74
C THR A 65 -0.21 -13.26 -27.64
N TRP A 66 -0.41 -12.70 -26.44
CA TRP A 66 -0.59 -11.27 -26.25
C TRP A 66 0.68 -10.57 -25.77
N HIS A 67 1.65 -11.27 -25.19
CA HIS A 67 2.86 -10.70 -24.60
C HIS A 67 3.59 -9.75 -25.56
N ASP A 68 3.73 -10.13 -26.83
CA ASP A 68 4.44 -9.32 -27.83
C ASP A 68 3.59 -8.15 -28.38
N ASN A 69 2.28 -8.15 -28.10
CA ASN A 69 1.32 -7.13 -28.52
C ASN A 69 0.90 -6.18 -27.39
N VAL A 70 1.27 -6.48 -26.14
CA VAL A 70 0.97 -5.62 -24.98
C VAL A 70 2.01 -4.52 -24.90
N VAL A 71 1.59 -3.30 -25.18
CA VAL A 71 2.42 -2.10 -24.99
C VAL A 71 2.46 -1.76 -23.50
N ASP A 72 3.66 -1.82 -22.92
CA ASP A 72 3.93 -1.38 -21.55
C ASP A 72 3.91 0.16 -21.49
N THR A 73 2.72 0.72 -21.32
CA THR A 73 2.50 2.16 -21.19
C THR A 73 3.12 2.71 -19.90
N THR A 74 3.22 1.90 -18.85
CA THR A 74 3.90 2.26 -17.60
C THR A 74 5.40 2.51 -17.81
N ARG A 75 6.08 1.70 -18.63
CA ARG A 75 7.48 1.90 -18.99
C ARG A 75 7.69 3.10 -19.93
N LEU A 76 6.76 3.34 -20.85
CA LEU A 76 6.81 4.51 -21.73
C LEU A 76 6.60 5.82 -20.94
N ASN A 77 5.68 5.80 -19.99
CA ASN A 77 5.41 6.93 -19.12
C ASN A 77 6.56 7.15 -18.13
N SER A 78 7.20 6.08 -17.62
CA SER A 78 8.33 6.23 -16.70
C SER A 78 9.55 6.88 -17.32
N SER A 79 9.80 6.69 -18.63
CA SER A 79 10.85 7.42 -19.36
C SER A 79 10.50 8.90 -19.61
N THR A 80 9.24 9.28 -19.41
CA THR A 80 8.74 10.66 -19.58
C THR A 80 8.46 11.32 -18.24
N THR A 81 8.59 10.61 -17.11
CA THR A 81 8.47 11.19 -15.78
C THR A 81 9.51 12.29 -15.65
N GLU A 82 9.07 13.54 -15.63
CA GLU A 82 9.91 14.66 -15.26
C GLU A 82 10.35 14.41 -13.82
N GLU A 83 11.63 14.05 -13.63
CA GLU A 83 12.26 14.08 -12.32
C GLU A 83 12.29 15.54 -11.87
N GLU A 84 11.18 16.03 -11.31
CA GLU A 84 11.17 17.30 -10.61
C GLU A 84 11.98 17.14 -9.32
N TYR A 85 13.27 17.51 -9.42
CA TYR A 85 14.17 17.57 -8.29
C TYR A 85 13.56 18.45 -7.19
N LEU A 86 13.71 18.02 -5.93
CA LEU A 86 13.27 18.72 -4.72
C LEU A 86 13.61 20.23 -4.73
N ASP A 87 14.72 20.61 -5.38
CA ASP A 87 15.16 22.00 -5.57
C ASP A 87 14.13 22.87 -6.34
N GLY A 88 13.40 22.31 -7.29
CA GLY A 88 12.31 22.99 -8.01
C GLY A 88 11.20 23.44 -7.07
N PHE A 89 10.72 22.52 -6.22
CA PHE A 89 9.71 22.82 -5.20
C PHE A 89 10.22 23.82 -4.16
N GLN A 90 11.49 23.74 -3.76
CA GLN A 90 12.09 24.72 -2.84
C GLN A 90 12.16 26.13 -3.43
N LYS A 91 12.43 26.26 -4.74
CA LYS A 91 12.44 27.56 -5.43
C LYS A 91 11.04 28.15 -5.53
N LEU A 92 10.03 27.33 -5.84
CA LEU A 92 8.63 27.76 -5.87
C LEU A 92 8.18 28.24 -4.48
N LEU A 93 8.45 27.47 -3.43
CA LEU A 93 8.10 27.86 -2.06
C LEU A 93 8.75 29.19 -1.64
N LYS A 94 10.02 29.41 -1.99
CA LYS A 94 10.71 30.68 -1.72
C LYS A 94 10.07 31.86 -2.47
N ARG A 95 9.54 31.62 -3.67
CA ARG A 95 8.86 32.64 -4.47
C ARG A 95 7.52 33.00 -3.84
N ASP A 96 6.77 32.01 -3.38
CA ASP A 96 5.46 32.20 -2.75
C ASP A 96 5.58 32.97 -1.43
N VAL A 97 6.56 32.61 -0.59
CA VAL A 97 6.85 33.34 0.65
C VAL A 97 7.20 34.80 0.36
N LYS A 98 8.05 35.06 -0.65
CA LYS A 98 8.39 36.43 -1.05
C LYS A 98 7.18 37.21 -1.54
N LEU A 99 6.29 36.59 -2.33
CA LEU A 99 5.07 37.27 -2.80
C LEU A 99 4.20 37.72 -1.62
N VAL A 100 4.01 36.86 -0.62
CA VAL A 100 3.25 37.19 0.60
C VAL A 100 3.92 38.33 1.40
N GLU A 101 5.25 38.34 1.51
CA GLU A 101 5.99 39.44 2.13
C GLU A 101 5.83 40.76 1.37
N TRP A 102 5.84 40.72 0.03
CA TRP A 102 5.65 41.91 -0.80
C TRP A 102 4.22 42.47 -0.70
N ASP A 103 3.22 41.60 -0.65
CA ASP A 103 1.81 42.02 -0.50
C ASP A 103 1.57 42.68 0.87
N SER A 104 2.15 42.14 1.94
CA SER A 104 2.08 42.73 3.29
C SER A 104 2.91 44.01 3.47
N ALA A 105 4.04 44.13 2.75
CA ALA A 105 4.83 45.36 2.74
C ALA A 105 4.15 46.51 1.97
N ASN A 106 3.37 46.21 0.93
CA ASN A 106 2.61 47.23 0.20
C ASN A 106 1.40 47.74 0.99
N GLU A 107 0.80 46.94 1.87
CA GLU A 107 -0.29 47.40 2.76
C GLU A 107 0.19 48.37 3.86
N THR A 108 1.46 48.30 4.26
CA THR A 108 2.02 49.19 5.32
C THR A 108 2.53 50.53 4.81
N VAL A 109 2.69 50.71 3.49
CA VAL A 109 3.15 51.97 2.87
C VAL A 109 1.98 52.91 2.49
N ILE A 110 0.72 52.45 2.59
CA ILE A 110 -0.49 53.23 2.23
C ILE A 110 -1.20 53.84 3.47
N LEU A 111 -0.57 53.88 4.65
CA LEU A 111 -1.08 54.60 5.84
C LEU A 111 -0.27 55.87 6.14
#